data_AF-A0A4Q7CUA8-F1
#
_entry.id   AF-A0A4Q7CUA8-F1
#
_cell.length_a   1.000
_cell.length_b   1.000
_cell.length_c   1.000
_cell.angle_alpha   90.00
_cell.angle_beta   90.00
_cell.angle_gamma   90.00
#
_symmetry.space_group_name_H-M   'P 1'
#
loop_
_entity.id
_entity.type
_entity.pdbx_description
1 polymer ?
#
loop_
_entity_poly.entity_id
_entity_poly.type
_entity_poly.pdbx_seq_one_letter_code
_entity_poly.pdbx_strand_id
1 'polypeptide(L)'
;MRPNDKILLENIGDYFNYKGLSPNMIDDIKENLREDLHKSEAKDEDYIEYRRKSPAEIILTIQRNLFGLQLNPILFFIVNFLLISYLYDKQFVPFQAATGLSIIYCLLVLPATVMIYFRIVKKNYLYSNRIEVLLGWMIIIIAAILVGLHAFNIDLGVFVVTKYAHIFVFFAGIIISIAGLYFKRLEFTGIGLLLTQKTIDAVIVNPNAAQIGTVII
;
A
#
# COMPACT_ATOMS: atom_id res chain seq x y z
N MET A 1 16.37 24.42 -21.76
CA MET A 1 17.09 23.16 -21.57
C MET A 1 18.54 23.29 -21.96
N ARG A 2 19.44 23.11 -20.99
CA ARG A 2 20.89 23.22 -21.19
C ARG A 2 21.44 21.93 -21.84
N PRO A 3 22.61 21.96 -22.50
CA PRO A 3 23.21 20.77 -23.10
C PRO A 3 23.43 19.63 -22.09
N ASN A 4 23.84 19.95 -20.85
CA ASN A 4 24.07 18.98 -19.78
C ASN A 4 22.77 18.26 -19.35
N ASP A 5 21.64 18.97 -19.32
CA ASP A 5 20.33 18.42 -18.98
C ASP A 5 19.87 17.38 -20.02
N LYS A 6 20.15 17.63 -21.29
CA LYS A 6 19.83 16.73 -22.39
C LYS A 6 20.64 15.44 -22.29
N ILE A 7 21.93 15.54 -22.00
CA ILE A 7 22.81 14.38 -21.79
C ILE A 7 22.34 13.56 -20.57
N LEU A 8 21.92 14.20 -19.49
CA LEU A 8 21.40 13.51 -18.31
C LEU A 8 20.12 12.71 -18.64
N LEU A 9 19.19 13.29 -19.40
CA LEU A 9 17.96 12.62 -19.83
C LEU A 9 18.21 11.42 -20.75
N GLU A 10 19.18 11.54 -21.64
CA GLU A 10 19.61 10.45 -22.52
C GLU A 10 20.23 9.32 -21.71
N ASN A 11 21.18 9.62 -20.82
CA ASN A 11 21.81 8.65 -19.93
C ASN A 11 20.78 7.91 -19.03
N ILE A 12 19.79 8.62 -18.51
CA ILE A 12 18.69 8.02 -17.73
C ILE A 12 17.84 7.11 -18.61
N GLY A 13 17.50 7.55 -19.82
CA GLY A 13 16.76 6.76 -20.79
C GLY A 13 17.48 5.46 -21.14
N ASP A 14 18.75 5.55 -21.51
CA ASP A 14 19.57 4.41 -21.90
C ASP A 14 19.77 3.44 -20.76
N TYR A 15 20.02 3.94 -19.54
CA TYR A 15 20.17 3.10 -18.35
C TYR A 15 18.90 2.29 -18.07
N PHE A 16 17.74 2.93 -18.05
CA PHE A 16 16.48 2.24 -17.74
C PHE A 16 15.99 1.35 -18.88
N ASN A 17 16.30 1.71 -20.13
CA ASN A 17 16.07 0.84 -21.29
C ASN A 17 16.92 -0.43 -21.20
N TYR A 18 18.22 -0.31 -20.88
CA TYR A 18 19.10 -1.44 -20.62
C TYR A 18 18.63 -2.31 -19.44
N LYS A 19 18.03 -1.71 -18.41
CA LYS A 19 17.42 -2.42 -17.28
C LYS A 19 16.06 -3.08 -17.60
N GLY A 20 15.53 -2.89 -18.80
CA GLY A 20 14.29 -3.51 -19.25
C GLY A 20 13.01 -2.88 -18.67
N LEU A 21 13.05 -1.59 -18.29
CA LEU A 21 11.81 -0.88 -17.94
C LEU A 21 10.92 -0.68 -19.17
N SER A 22 9.60 -0.63 -18.97
CA SER A 22 8.67 -0.36 -20.07
C SER A 22 8.88 1.05 -20.64
N PRO A 23 8.69 1.26 -21.96
CA PRO A 23 8.84 2.57 -22.59
C PRO A 23 8.00 3.66 -21.89
N ASN A 24 6.75 3.35 -21.56
CA ASN A 24 5.85 4.26 -20.87
C ASN A 24 6.40 4.74 -19.51
N MET A 25 7.05 3.84 -18.75
CA MET A 25 7.68 4.22 -17.48
C MET A 25 8.93 5.06 -17.69
N ILE A 26 9.71 4.79 -18.73
CA ILE A 26 10.89 5.59 -19.08
C ILE A 26 10.46 7.00 -19.48
N ASP A 27 9.39 7.12 -20.26
CA ASP A 27 8.82 8.40 -20.67
C ASP A 27 8.27 9.19 -19.48
N ASP A 28 7.56 8.54 -18.55
CA ASP A 28 7.11 9.14 -17.29
C ASP A 28 8.29 9.66 -16.46
N ILE A 29 9.38 8.89 -16.34
CA ILE A 29 10.60 9.31 -15.64
C ILE A 29 11.20 10.56 -16.30
N LYS A 30 11.30 10.56 -17.63
CA LYS A 30 11.85 11.69 -18.40
C LYS A 30 11.00 12.94 -18.26
N GLU A 31 9.68 12.80 -18.28
CA GLU A 31 8.75 13.92 -18.16
C GLU A 31 8.79 14.54 -16.76
N ASN A 32 8.73 13.72 -15.72
CA ASN A 32 8.91 14.21 -14.34
C ASN A 32 10.28 14.87 -14.14
N LEU A 33 11.34 14.36 -14.78
CA LEU A 33 12.65 14.98 -14.71
C LEU A 33 12.67 16.33 -15.45
N ARG A 34 12.00 16.47 -16.60
CA ARG A 34 11.82 17.75 -17.30
C ARG A 34 11.16 18.79 -16.41
N GLU A 35 10.08 18.41 -15.71
CA GLU A 35 9.43 19.29 -14.76
C GLU A 35 10.35 19.71 -13.60
N ASP A 36 11.17 18.79 -13.08
CA ASP A 36 12.11 19.10 -11.99
C ASP A 36 13.29 19.96 -12.47
N LEU A 37 13.71 19.82 -13.73
CA LEU A 37 14.76 20.62 -14.36
C LEU A 37 14.39 22.11 -14.44
N HIS A 38 13.11 22.44 -14.61
CA HIS A 38 12.67 23.84 -14.58
C HIS A 38 12.98 24.54 -13.24
N LYS A 39 13.10 23.78 -12.14
CA LYS A 39 13.47 24.33 -10.83
C LYS A 39 14.95 24.74 -10.75
N SER A 40 15.84 24.02 -11.44
CA SER A 40 17.25 24.41 -11.53
C SER A 40 17.44 25.55 -12.54
N GLU A 41 16.70 25.53 -13.66
CA GLU A 41 16.68 26.64 -14.62
C GLU A 41 16.23 27.96 -13.96
N ALA A 42 15.22 27.91 -13.08
CA ALA A 42 14.76 29.08 -12.32
C ALA A 42 15.80 29.66 -11.35
N LYS A 43 16.80 28.87 -10.96
CA LYS A 43 17.91 29.29 -10.09
C LYS A 43 19.21 29.59 -10.86
N ASP A 44 19.17 29.46 -12.19
CA ASP A 44 20.32 29.57 -13.08
C ASP A 44 21.46 28.56 -12.79
N GLU A 45 21.20 27.51 -12.02
CA GLU A 45 22.19 26.48 -11.63
C GLU A 45 22.12 25.24 -12.54
N ASP A 46 23.25 24.55 -12.74
CA ASP A 46 23.24 23.24 -13.40
C ASP A 46 22.47 22.24 -12.51
N TYR A 47 21.73 21.31 -13.11
CA TYR A 47 20.85 20.42 -12.35
C TYR A 47 21.61 19.52 -11.37
N ILE A 48 22.82 19.08 -11.75
CA ILE A 48 23.72 18.30 -10.89
C ILE A 48 24.10 19.10 -9.64
N GLU A 49 24.34 20.41 -9.81
CA GLU A 49 24.73 21.33 -8.74
C GLU A 49 23.54 21.69 -7.85
N TYR A 50 22.38 21.98 -8.46
CA TYR A 50 21.11 22.18 -7.76
C TYR A 50 20.74 20.97 -6.89
N ARG A 51 20.89 19.75 -7.42
CA ARG A 51 20.60 18.49 -6.72
C ARG A 51 21.70 18.08 -5.75
N ARG A 52 22.89 18.67 -5.86
CA ARG A 52 24.11 18.29 -5.12
C ARG A 52 24.39 16.79 -5.19
N LYS A 53 24.19 16.20 -6.38
CA LYS A 53 24.29 14.76 -6.63
C LYS A 53 24.85 14.52 -8.02
N SER A 54 25.74 13.55 -8.13
CA SER A 54 26.24 13.07 -9.42
C SER A 54 25.11 12.44 -10.26
N PRO A 55 25.26 12.40 -11.61
CA PRO A 55 24.31 11.71 -12.49
C PRO A 55 24.01 10.26 -12.06
N ALA A 56 25.05 9.52 -11.65
CA ALA A 56 24.92 8.16 -11.16
C ALA A 56 24.07 8.07 -9.89
N GLU A 57 24.25 8.99 -8.93
CA GLU A 57 23.44 9.04 -7.71
C GLU A 57 21.99 9.41 -7.98
N ILE A 58 21.72 10.23 -8.98
CA ILE A 58 20.37 10.56 -9.43
C ILE A 58 19.70 9.32 -10.01
N ILE A 59 20.37 8.61 -10.94
CA ILE A 59 19.89 7.34 -11.51
C ILE A 59 19.61 6.32 -10.41
N LEU A 60 20.55 6.12 -9.48
CA LEU A 60 20.38 5.19 -8.35
C LEU A 60 19.22 5.60 -7.43
N THR A 61 19.02 6.90 -7.21
CA THR A 61 17.90 7.41 -6.42
C THR A 61 16.57 7.07 -7.11
N ILE A 62 16.45 7.36 -8.41
CA ILE A 62 15.26 7.07 -9.21
C ILE A 62 14.98 5.57 -9.20
N GLN A 63 15.99 4.75 -9.50
CA GLN A 63 15.86 3.29 -9.52
C GLN A 63 15.32 2.78 -8.18
N ARG A 64 15.97 3.11 -7.06
CA ARG A 64 15.56 2.63 -5.73
C ARG A 64 14.13 3.06 -5.38
N ASN A 65 13.79 4.30 -5.68
CA ASN A 65 12.47 4.84 -5.35
C ASN A 65 11.36 4.24 -6.23
N LEU A 66 11.65 3.99 -7.50
CA LEU A 66 10.73 3.36 -8.43
C LEU A 66 10.42 1.92 -8.03
N PHE A 67 11.44 1.15 -7.63
CA PHE A 67 11.23 -0.17 -7.01
C PHE A 67 10.38 -0.07 -5.73
N GLY A 68 10.64 0.91 -4.86
CA GLY A 68 9.84 1.11 -3.65
C GLY A 68 8.38 1.45 -3.94
N LEU A 69 8.11 2.27 -4.96
CA LEU A 69 6.75 2.64 -5.37
C LEU A 69 5.99 1.47 -5.98
N GLN A 70 6.66 0.59 -6.73
CA GLN A 70 6.05 -0.61 -7.31
C GLN A 70 5.82 -1.73 -6.29
N LEU A 71 6.78 -1.93 -5.37
CA LEU A 71 6.68 -2.96 -4.32
C LEU A 71 5.65 -2.61 -3.25
N ASN A 72 5.43 -1.33 -2.98
CA ASN A 72 4.55 -0.90 -1.90
C ASN A 72 3.09 -1.40 -2.06
N PRO A 73 2.39 -1.22 -3.21
CA PRO A 73 1.07 -1.81 -3.42
C PRO A 73 1.00 -3.32 -3.18
N ILE A 74 2.02 -4.06 -3.64
CA ILE A 74 2.10 -5.51 -3.49
C ILE A 74 2.26 -5.89 -2.02
N LEU A 75 3.19 -5.25 -1.31
CA LEU A 75 3.42 -5.49 0.11
C LEU A 75 2.20 -5.10 0.96
N PHE A 76 1.58 -3.96 0.64
CA PHE A 76 0.34 -3.52 1.27
C PHE A 76 -0.77 -4.57 1.14
N PHE A 77 -0.96 -5.10 -0.07
CA PHE A 77 -1.94 -6.15 -0.31
C PHE A 77 -1.62 -7.42 0.46
N ILE A 78 -0.41 -7.98 0.31
CA ILE A 78 -0.01 -9.26 0.92
C ILE A 78 -0.11 -9.19 2.45
N VAL A 79 0.42 -8.14 3.07
CA VAL A 79 0.42 -7.99 4.53
C VAL A 79 -1.00 -7.90 5.08
N ASN A 80 -1.84 -7.04 4.50
CA ASN A 80 -3.22 -6.89 4.96
C ASN A 80 -4.08 -8.13 4.64
N PHE A 81 -3.85 -8.77 3.50
CA PHE A 81 -4.49 -10.03 3.14
C PHE A 81 -4.24 -11.09 4.20
N LEU A 82 -2.97 -11.28 4.57
CA LEU A 82 -2.56 -12.28 5.55
C LEU A 82 -3.13 -11.93 6.93
N LEU A 83 -3.02 -10.68 7.37
CA LEU A 83 -3.52 -10.24 8.67
C LEU A 83 -5.04 -10.38 8.78
N ILE A 84 -5.82 -9.97 7.78
CA ILE A 84 -7.28 -10.17 7.79
C ILE A 84 -7.62 -11.65 7.80
N SER A 85 -6.96 -12.43 6.95
CA SER A 85 -7.27 -13.85 6.80
C SER A 85 -7.00 -14.61 8.08
N TYR A 86 -5.89 -14.30 8.76
CA TYR A 86 -5.38 -15.03 9.92
C TYR A 86 -5.90 -14.50 11.26
N LEU A 87 -6.04 -13.17 11.42
CA LEU A 87 -6.46 -12.58 12.70
C LEU A 87 -7.97 -12.39 12.80
N TYR A 88 -8.65 -12.12 11.68
CA TYR A 88 -10.09 -11.90 11.68
C TYR A 88 -10.82 -13.23 11.45
N ASP A 89 -11.15 -13.91 12.54
CA ASP A 89 -11.91 -15.15 12.46
C ASP A 89 -13.41 -14.86 12.27
N LYS A 90 -13.95 -15.41 11.17
CA LYS A 90 -15.34 -15.30 10.78
C LYS A 90 -16.26 -15.98 11.81
N GLN A 91 -15.78 -17.00 12.52
CA GLN A 91 -16.58 -17.78 13.47
C GLN A 91 -17.05 -16.95 14.66
N PHE A 92 -16.35 -15.88 15.04
CA PHE A 92 -16.75 -15.04 16.17
C PHE A 92 -17.85 -14.02 15.82
N VAL A 93 -18.07 -13.74 14.53
CA VAL A 93 -19.03 -12.71 14.08
C VAL A 93 -20.48 -13.03 14.46
N PRO A 94 -20.99 -14.27 14.28
CA PRO A 94 -22.33 -14.64 14.74
C PRO A 94 -22.52 -14.51 16.26
N PHE A 95 -21.44 -14.68 17.03
CA PHE A 95 -21.44 -14.59 18.49
C PHE A 95 -21.22 -13.16 19.02
N GLN A 96 -21.17 -12.15 18.14
CA GLN A 96 -20.91 -10.76 18.53
C GLN A 96 -19.59 -10.64 19.31
N ALA A 97 -18.55 -11.31 18.80
CA ALA A 97 -17.25 -11.37 19.42
C ALA A 97 -16.13 -11.10 18.42
N ALA A 98 -15.00 -10.63 18.92
CA ALA A 98 -13.76 -10.49 18.16
C ALA A 98 -12.56 -10.68 19.09
N THR A 99 -11.45 -11.22 18.56
CA THR A 99 -10.20 -11.35 19.30
C THR A 99 -9.55 -9.98 19.50
N GLY A 100 -8.81 -9.79 20.58
CA GLY A 100 -8.04 -8.56 20.80
C GLY A 100 -7.08 -8.25 19.64
N LEU A 101 -6.45 -9.29 19.07
CA LEU A 101 -5.59 -9.14 17.88
C LEU A 101 -6.36 -8.62 16.66
N SER A 102 -7.57 -9.11 16.39
CA SER A 102 -8.39 -8.63 15.27
C SER A 102 -8.80 -7.17 15.44
N ILE A 103 -9.10 -6.73 16.67
CA ILE A 103 -9.45 -5.35 17.00
C ILE A 103 -8.24 -4.43 16.78
N ILE A 104 -7.06 -4.82 17.28
CA ILE A 104 -5.80 -4.09 17.06
C ILE A 104 -5.51 -3.96 15.57
N TYR A 105 -5.68 -5.05 14.83
CA TYR A 105 -5.48 -5.02 13.39
C TYR A 105 -6.44 -4.04 12.70
N CYS A 106 -7.75 -4.15 12.93
CA CYS A 106 -8.76 -3.33 12.26
C CYS A 106 -8.68 -1.85 12.64
N LEU A 107 -8.37 -1.51 13.90
CA LEU A 107 -8.38 -0.13 14.38
C LEU A 107 -7.02 0.58 14.24
N LEU A 108 -5.91 -0.14 14.31
CA LEU A 108 -4.58 0.47 14.30
C LEU A 108 -3.79 0.12 13.03
N VAL A 109 -3.62 -1.17 12.73
CA VAL A 109 -2.71 -1.61 11.67
C VAL A 109 -3.28 -1.28 10.29
N LEU A 110 -4.54 -1.63 10.02
CA LEU A 110 -5.17 -1.37 8.73
C LEU A 110 -5.18 0.14 8.42
N PRO A 111 -5.68 1.05 9.29
CA PRO A 111 -5.60 2.49 9.03
C PRO A 111 -4.18 3.02 8.87
N ALA A 112 -3.21 2.54 9.66
CA ALA A 112 -1.82 2.93 9.54
C ALA A 112 -1.22 2.51 8.18
N THR A 113 -1.50 1.28 7.73
CA THR A 113 -1.05 0.80 6.42
C THR A 113 -1.64 1.62 5.27
N VAL A 114 -2.93 1.98 5.36
CA VAL A 114 -3.61 2.82 4.37
C VAL A 114 -3.00 4.23 4.34
N MET A 115 -2.73 4.83 5.50
CA MET A 115 -2.07 6.15 5.58
C MET A 115 -0.67 6.12 4.94
N ILE A 116 0.14 5.10 5.24
CA ILE A 116 1.49 4.96 4.68
C ILE A 116 1.43 4.72 3.17
N TYR A 117 0.48 3.92 2.70
CA TYR A 117 0.24 3.69 1.28
C TYR A 117 0.02 5.03 0.54
N PHE A 118 -0.93 5.86 1.00
CA PHE A 118 -1.22 7.14 0.34
C PHE A 118 -0.06 8.12 0.41
N ARG A 119 0.70 8.13 1.51
CA ARG A 119 1.90 8.98 1.64
C ARG A 119 2.99 8.59 0.64
N ILE A 120 3.17 7.30 0.38
CA ILE A 120 4.16 6.81 -0.59
C ILE A 120 3.72 7.11 -2.02
N VAL A 121 2.46 6.85 -2.37
CA VAL A 121 1.93 7.11 -3.72
C VAL A 121 2.00 8.60 -4.09
N LYS A 122 1.86 9.50 -3.12
CA LYS A 122 1.97 10.95 -3.36
C LYS A 122 3.41 11.42 -3.60
N LYS A 123 4.43 10.62 -3.30
CA LYS A 123 5.83 11.03 -3.43
C LYS A 123 6.41 10.75 -4.81
N ASN A 124 7.17 11.72 -5.31
CA ASN A 124 7.85 11.65 -6.60
C ASN A 124 9.11 10.76 -6.51
N TYR A 125 9.36 9.89 -7.48
CA TYR A 125 10.52 8.97 -7.50
C TYR A 125 11.87 9.68 -7.62
N LEU A 126 11.87 10.98 -7.94
CA LEU A 126 13.08 11.80 -8.03
C LEU A 126 13.74 12.06 -6.66
N TYR A 127 13.00 12.01 -5.55
CA TYR A 127 13.48 12.40 -4.22
C TYR A 127 13.47 11.22 -3.24
N SER A 128 14.35 11.26 -2.24
CA SER A 128 14.56 10.14 -1.31
C SER A 128 13.31 9.83 -0.46
N ASN A 129 12.90 8.55 -0.44
CA ASN A 129 11.75 8.04 0.34
C ASN A 129 12.18 7.27 1.62
N ARG A 130 13.31 7.65 2.25
CA ARG A 130 13.89 6.90 3.38
C ARG A 130 12.93 6.72 4.58
N ILE A 131 12.19 7.76 4.93
CA ILE A 131 11.28 7.73 6.08
C ILE A 131 10.12 6.77 5.82
N GLU A 132 9.57 6.80 4.62
CA GLU A 132 8.44 5.95 4.26
C GLU A 132 8.82 4.47 4.16
N VAL A 133 10.02 4.18 3.65
CA VAL A 133 10.57 2.82 3.65
C VAL A 133 10.75 2.31 5.09
N LEU A 134 11.24 3.15 6.01
CA LEU A 134 11.36 2.81 7.42
C LEU A 134 9.99 2.49 8.05
N LEU A 135 8.99 3.32 7.78
CA LEU A 135 7.61 3.10 8.25
C LEU A 135 7.01 1.80 7.69
N GLY A 136 7.29 1.47 6.42
CA GLY A 136 6.90 0.20 5.80
C GLY A 136 7.52 -1.00 6.52
N TRP A 137 8.82 -0.95 6.81
CA TRP A 137 9.50 -2.00 7.60
C TRP A 137 8.91 -2.15 9.00
N MET A 138 8.57 -1.05 9.66
CA MET A 138 7.93 -1.06 10.98
C MET A 138 6.59 -1.81 10.94
N ILE A 139 5.76 -1.59 9.92
CA ILE A 139 4.50 -2.34 9.75
C ILE A 139 4.77 -3.83 9.59
N ILE A 140 5.74 -4.22 8.75
CA ILE A 140 6.04 -5.64 8.50
C ILE A 140 6.45 -6.34 9.79
N ILE A 141 7.26 -5.68 10.63
CA ILE A 141 7.67 -6.20 11.94
C ILE A 141 6.44 -6.37 12.85
N ILE A 142 5.57 -5.35 12.93
CA ILE A 142 4.33 -5.42 13.73
C ILE A 142 3.43 -6.56 13.22
N ALA A 143 3.27 -6.69 11.91
CA ALA A 143 2.48 -7.76 11.28
C ALA A 143 3.02 -9.15 11.64
N ALA A 144 4.34 -9.34 11.55
CA ALA A 144 4.98 -10.59 11.94
C ALA A 144 4.78 -10.92 13.43
N ILE A 145 4.84 -9.91 14.31
CA ILE A 145 4.54 -10.08 15.74
C ILE A 145 3.09 -10.52 15.94
N LEU A 146 2.12 -9.86 15.29
CA LEU A 146 0.70 -10.21 15.45
C LEU A 146 0.41 -11.64 14.97
N VAL A 147 0.96 -12.03 13.83
CA VAL A 147 0.84 -13.40 13.29
C VAL A 147 1.50 -14.41 14.23
N GLY A 148 2.70 -14.09 14.76
CA GLY A 148 3.39 -14.91 15.74
C GLY A 148 2.57 -15.10 17.02
N LEU A 149 1.99 -14.04 17.56
CA LEU A 149 1.13 -14.11 18.74
C LEU A 149 -0.07 -15.03 18.52
N HIS A 150 -0.77 -14.88 17.38
CA HIS A 150 -1.88 -15.78 17.04
C HIS A 150 -1.42 -17.23 16.89
N ALA A 151 -0.26 -17.48 16.27
CA ALA A 151 0.30 -18.82 16.11
C ALA A 151 0.63 -19.51 17.45
N PHE A 152 0.90 -18.75 18.52
CA PHE A 152 1.06 -19.26 19.88
C PHE A 152 -0.25 -19.23 20.71
N ASN A 153 -1.41 -19.03 20.07
CA ASN A 153 -2.73 -18.89 20.71
C ASN A 153 -2.83 -17.72 21.71
N ILE A 154 -2.05 -16.65 21.50
CA ILE A 154 -2.10 -15.43 22.32
C ILE A 154 -3.01 -14.41 21.62
N ASP A 155 -4.32 -14.62 21.72
CA ASP A 155 -5.34 -13.79 21.04
C ASP A 155 -5.66 -12.46 21.71
N LEU A 156 -5.00 -12.19 22.84
CA LEU A 156 -5.28 -11.04 23.73
C LEU A 156 -6.73 -11.02 24.25
N GLY A 157 -7.35 -12.20 24.37
CA GLY A 157 -8.71 -12.37 24.85
C GLY A 157 -9.77 -12.21 23.76
N VAL A 158 -11.02 -12.54 24.13
CA VAL A 158 -12.20 -12.40 23.29
C VAL A 158 -13.07 -11.29 23.88
N PHE A 159 -13.33 -10.27 23.06
CA PHE A 159 -14.13 -9.12 23.46
C PHE A 159 -15.50 -9.19 22.80
N VAL A 160 -16.52 -8.74 23.54
CA VAL A 160 -17.87 -8.58 23.00
C VAL A 160 -17.87 -7.35 22.10
N VAL A 161 -18.22 -7.57 20.83
CA VAL A 161 -18.31 -6.53 19.79
C VAL A 161 -19.75 -6.51 19.28
N THR A 162 -20.40 -5.36 19.35
CA THR A 162 -21.80 -5.24 18.95
C THR A 162 -22.01 -5.68 17.50
N LYS A 163 -23.17 -6.29 17.20
CA LYS A 163 -23.57 -6.62 15.83
C LYS A 163 -23.43 -5.42 14.88
N TYR A 164 -23.78 -4.22 15.34
CA TYR A 164 -23.66 -2.98 14.55
C TYR A 164 -22.23 -2.66 14.14
N ALA A 165 -21.23 -2.98 14.97
CA ALA A 165 -19.83 -2.78 14.62
C ALA A 165 -19.40 -3.72 13.48
N HIS A 166 -19.82 -4.99 13.49
CA HIS A 166 -19.54 -5.90 12.37
C HIS A 166 -20.26 -5.47 11.08
N ILE A 167 -21.50 -4.98 11.18
CA ILE A 167 -22.23 -4.40 10.03
C ILE A 167 -21.49 -3.16 9.50
N PHE A 168 -20.96 -2.31 10.38
CA PHE A 168 -20.15 -1.17 9.97
C PHE A 168 -18.90 -1.62 9.20
N VAL A 169 -18.18 -2.64 9.68
CA VAL A 169 -17.01 -3.19 8.98
C VAL A 169 -17.39 -3.75 7.61
N PHE A 170 -18.56 -4.40 7.48
CA PHE A 170 -19.08 -4.89 6.20
C PHE A 170 -19.27 -3.75 5.19
N PHE A 171 -19.99 -2.69 5.57
CA PHE A 171 -20.21 -1.55 4.68
C PHE A 171 -18.93 -0.75 4.40
N ALA A 172 -18.05 -0.63 5.38
CA ALA A 172 -16.72 -0.05 5.17
C ALA A 172 -15.93 -0.86 4.12
N GLY A 173 -16.01 -2.19 4.16
CA GLY A 173 -15.44 -3.07 3.14
C GLY A 173 -15.95 -2.76 1.73
N ILE A 174 -17.27 -2.63 1.56
CA ILE A 174 -17.88 -2.24 0.27
C ILE A 174 -17.37 -0.88 -0.21
N ILE A 175 -17.34 0.12 0.67
CA ILE A 175 -16.85 1.48 0.32
C ILE A 175 -15.39 1.43 -0.12
N ILE A 176 -14.55 0.70 0.62
CA ILE A 176 -13.13 0.50 0.28
C ILE A 176 -13.01 -0.20 -1.08
N SER A 177 -13.86 -1.19 -1.36
CA SER A 177 -13.83 -1.91 -2.63
C SER A 177 -14.20 -1.04 -3.82
N ILE A 178 -15.27 -0.24 -3.70
CA ILE A 178 -15.71 0.71 -4.72
C ILE A 178 -14.65 1.79 -4.92
N ALA A 179 -14.08 2.34 -3.83
CA ALA A 179 -13.01 3.31 -3.91
C ALA A 179 -11.77 2.73 -4.61
N GLY A 180 -11.39 1.48 -4.30
CA GLY A 180 -10.30 0.77 -4.96
C GLY A 180 -10.51 0.65 -6.47
N LEU A 181 -11.72 0.30 -6.91
CA LEU A 181 -12.06 0.25 -8.34
C LEU A 181 -12.00 1.64 -9.00
N TYR A 182 -12.57 2.66 -8.34
CA TYR A 182 -12.58 4.04 -8.83
C TYR A 182 -11.16 4.60 -9.03
N PHE A 183 -10.26 4.34 -8.07
CA PHE A 183 -8.86 4.79 -8.15
C PHE A 183 -7.94 3.83 -8.93
N LYS A 184 -8.48 2.76 -9.54
CA LYS A 184 -7.72 1.71 -10.23
C LYS A 184 -6.63 1.06 -9.34
N ARG A 185 -6.93 0.93 -8.04
CA ARG A 185 -6.08 0.29 -7.02
C ARG A 185 -6.72 -1.00 -6.54
N LEU A 186 -6.47 -2.08 -7.28
CA LEU A 186 -7.07 -3.40 -7.04
C LEU A 186 -6.71 -3.99 -5.66
N GLU A 187 -5.61 -3.57 -5.07
CA GLU A 187 -5.18 -3.94 -3.71
C GLU A 187 -6.20 -3.50 -2.64
N PHE A 188 -6.80 -2.31 -2.80
CA PHE A 188 -7.88 -1.86 -1.92
C PHE A 188 -9.16 -2.63 -2.21
N THR A 189 -9.43 -2.93 -3.49
CA THR A 189 -10.57 -3.75 -3.87
C THR A 189 -10.53 -5.10 -3.18
N GLY A 190 -9.40 -5.80 -3.23
CA GLY A 190 -9.24 -7.11 -2.59
C GLY A 190 -9.35 -7.04 -1.07
N ILE A 191 -8.75 -6.05 -0.41
CA ILE A 191 -8.87 -5.88 1.05
C ILE A 191 -10.33 -5.60 1.46
N GLY A 192 -11.02 -4.71 0.73
CA GLY A 192 -12.42 -4.40 1.00
C GLY A 192 -13.35 -5.60 0.80
N LEU A 193 -13.09 -6.43 -0.22
CA LEU A 193 -13.87 -7.64 -0.47
C LEU A 193 -13.64 -8.67 0.64
N LEU A 194 -12.41 -8.82 1.14
CA LEU A 194 -12.12 -9.71 2.26
C LEU A 194 -12.81 -9.28 3.55
N LEU A 195 -12.82 -7.97 3.85
CA LEU A 195 -13.57 -7.46 5.01
C LEU A 195 -15.06 -7.77 4.87
N THR A 196 -15.62 -7.56 3.67
CA THR A 196 -17.03 -7.86 3.35
C THR A 196 -17.31 -9.35 3.51
N GLN A 197 -16.44 -10.22 2.99
CA GLN A 197 -16.53 -11.67 3.08
C GLN A 197 -16.51 -12.15 4.55
N LYS A 198 -15.58 -11.62 5.35
CA LYS A 198 -15.42 -12.00 6.77
C LYS A 198 -16.56 -11.54 7.66
N THR A 199 -17.31 -10.51 7.25
CA THR A 199 -18.38 -9.89 8.06
C THR A 199 -19.78 -10.12 7.52
N ILE A 200 -19.93 -10.89 6.44
CA ILE A 200 -21.22 -11.16 5.78
C ILE A 200 -22.26 -11.78 6.72
N ASP A 201 -21.83 -12.61 7.68
CA ASP A 201 -22.70 -13.26 8.66
C ASP A 201 -23.36 -12.25 9.63
N ALA A 202 -22.81 -11.04 9.76
CA ALA A 202 -23.44 -9.98 10.55
C ALA A 202 -24.66 -9.37 9.85
N VAL A 203 -24.71 -9.45 8.52
CA VAL A 203 -25.76 -8.86 7.67
C VAL A 203 -26.77 -9.93 7.24
N ILE A 204 -26.29 -11.09 6.77
CA ILE A 204 -27.14 -12.18 6.29
C ILE A 204 -27.34 -13.19 7.43
N VAL A 205 -28.53 -13.18 8.02
CA VAL A 205 -28.88 -14.05 9.15
C VAL A 205 -29.05 -15.52 8.73
N ASN A 206 -29.39 -15.78 7.47
CA ASN A 206 -29.52 -17.14 6.96
C ASN A 206 -28.14 -17.74 6.65
N PRO A 207 -27.69 -18.80 7.36
CA PRO A 207 -26.34 -19.35 7.18
C PRO A 207 -26.05 -19.85 5.77
N ASN A 208 -27.03 -20.46 5.09
CA ASN A 208 -26.86 -20.97 3.73
C ASN A 208 -26.67 -19.81 2.72
N ALA A 209 -27.45 -18.74 2.87
CA ALA A 209 -27.31 -17.55 2.03
C ALA A 209 -26.00 -16.81 2.30
N ALA A 210 -25.57 -16.74 3.57
CA ALA A 210 -24.30 -16.13 3.95
C ALA A 210 -23.11 -16.92 3.40
N GLN A 211 -23.17 -18.27 3.42
CA GLN A 211 -22.15 -19.13 2.84
C GLN A 211 -22.06 -18.98 1.32
N ILE A 212 -23.19 -18.94 0.62
CA ILE A 212 -23.22 -18.68 -0.83
C ILE A 212 -22.60 -17.31 -1.14
N GLY A 213 -22.98 -16.27 -0.40
CA GLY A 213 -22.39 -14.93 -0.56
C GLY A 213 -20.88 -14.90 -0.31
N THR A 214 -20.39 -15.69 0.66
CA THR A 214 -18.96 -15.84 0.98
C THR A 214 -18.16 -16.47 -0.16
N VAL A 215 -18.77 -17.38 -0.93
CA VAL A 215 -18.13 -18.07 -2.06
C VAL A 215 -18.12 -17.19 -3.32
N ILE A 216 -19.13 -16.34 -3.48
CA ILE A 216 -19.24 -15.42 -4.62
C ILE A 216 -18.26 -14.25 -4.49
N ILE A 217 -18.01 -13.78 -3.27
CA ILE A 217 -17.05 -12.70 -2.95
C ILE A 217 -15.62 -13.27 -2.89
#